data_AF-A0A2E8Y4P2-F1
#
_entry.id   AF-A0A2E8Y4P2-F1
#
_cell.length_a   1.000
_cell.length_b   1.000
_cell.length_c   1.000
_cell.angle_alpha   90.00
_cell.angle_beta   90.00
_cell.angle_gamma   90.00
#
_symmetry.space_group_name_H-M   'P 1'
#
loop_
_entity.id
_entity.type
_entity.pdbx_description
1 polymer ?
#
loop_
_entity_poly.entity_id
_entity_poly.type
_entity_poly.pdbx_seq_one_letter_code
_entity_poly.pdbx_strand_id
1 'polypeptide(L)'
;MTMRATVLLTSLATALAWPSAADWPSYRHDNQRSAITAETLKLPLAKRWQMIPAQPPSPAWAKPAKFDFFVSPQSRKPLVHRLAYDHAYHATAVGDRVFYGSSAEHTVHCLDAYSGKERWVFFTDGPVRFAPSIDNGRVYAGSDDGTAYCLDAATGKLIWSHAAASEKNTLVPNDGRLVSPWSVRSSIAVDNGTAYFTSGFFPHEGVYMSAVDALTGKATGRQHWKQHHLNKGSFQGYMLLSNSRIYMPGGRSTPFYFDRRTGKRLGQFAKGNGMGSFVLLADNRIFHGPADRSGGVLTETGLSGDKVASHTDAMDMIVDAQAMFLLTSNKVSAMTRSNRRTIWSQTVETGNALALAGKTLFVGSHDKVSALNATNGRILWSGTVPGRALGLAVANGALLVSTDTGAIVSFGQASDQPSAWILY
;
A
#
# COMPACT_ATOMS: atom_id res chain seq x y z
N MET A 1 8.20 -70.83 -27.64
CA MET A 1 8.90 -69.53 -27.52
C MET A 1 7.82 -68.45 -27.52
N THR A 2 7.27 -68.13 -26.35
CA THR A 2 6.10 -67.26 -26.18
C THR A 2 6.49 -66.11 -25.26
N MET A 3 6.78 -64.95 -25.85
CA MET A 3 7.10 -63.71 -25.14
C MET A 3 5.84 -63.19 -24.44
N ARG A 4 5.89 -63.08 -23.11
CA ARG A 4 4.92 -62.32 -22.31
C ARG A 4 5.35 -60.86 -22.29
N ALA A 5 4.51 -59.98 -22.81
CA ALA A 5 4.69 -58.53 -22.71
C ALA A 5 4.21 -58.05 -21.32
N THR A 6 5.14 -57.52 -20.54
CA THR A 6 4.85 -56.88 -19.24
C THR A 6 4.39 -55.46 -19.50
N VAL A 7 3.12 -55.17 -19.27
CA VAL A 7 2.56 -53.81 -19.32
C VAL A 7 2.96 -53.09 -18.02
N LEU A 8 3.88 -52.12 -18.11
CA LEU A 8 4.17 -51.18 -17.02
C LEU A 8 3.00 -50.19 -16.93
N LEU A 9 2.21 -50.26 -15.85
CA LEU A 9 1.31 -49.17 -15.47
C LEU A 9 2.15 -48.01 -14.91
N THR A 10 2.33 -46.96 -15.68
CA THR A 10 2.80 -45.66 -15.16
C THR A 10 1.64 -44.98 -14.45
N SER A 11 1.66 -44.99 -13.11
CA SER A 11 0.75 -44.20 -12.29
C SER A 11 1.04 -42.71 -12.49
N LEU A 12 0.15 -42.01 -13.18
CA LEU A 12 0.14 -40.54 -13.22
C LEU A 12 -0.27 -40.03 -11.83
N ALA A 13 0.71 -39.69 -10.99
CA ALA A 13 0.46 -38.93 -9.79
C ALA A 13 0.13 -37.49 -10.19
N THR A 14 -1.16 -37.16 -10.26
CA THR A 14 -1.61 -35.78 -10.30
C THR A 14 -1.23 -35.14 -8.96
N ALA A 15 -0.14 -34.37 -8.95
CA ALA A 15 0.16 -33.46 -7.86
C ALA A 15 -1.03 -32.49 -7.75
N LEU A 16 -1.87 -32.70 -6.74
CA LEU A 16 -2.83 -31.70 -6.30
C LEU A 16 -2.00 -30.49 -5.83
N ALA A 17 -1.78 -29.53 -6.71
CA ALA A 17 -1.25 -28.23 -6.33
C ALA A 17 -2.27 -27.61 -5.37
N TRP A 18 -2.00 -27.72 -4.07
CA TRP A 18 -2.69 -26.88 -3.10
C TRP A 18 -2.47 -25.43 -3.51
N PRO A 19 -3.50 -24.57 -3.47
CA PRO A 19 -3.31 -23.16 -3.77
C PRO A 19 -2.21 -22.65 -2.84
N SER A 20 -1.06 -22.28 -3.43
CA SER A 20 0.04 -21.69 -2.67
C SER A 20 -0.52 -20.45 -1.99
N ALA A 21 -0.32 -20.36 -0.68
CA ALA A 21 -0.45 -19.10 0.05
C ALA A 21 0.24 -18.00 -0.77
N ALA A 22 -0.48 -16.91 -1.02
CA ALA A 22 0.08 -15.76 -1.72
C ALA A 22 0.76 -14.85 -0.71
N ASP A 23 1.72 -14.08 -1.21
CA ASP A 23 2.36 -13.01 -0.48
C ASP A 23 1.66 -11.68 -0.76
N TRP A 24 1.86 -10.72 0.13
CA TRP A 24 1.45 -9.32 0.01
C TRP A 24 2.66 -8.41 0.29
N PRO A 25 3.65 -8.40 -0.62
CA PRO A 25 4.99 -7.88 -0.35
C PRO A 25 5.06 -6.35 -0.26
N SER A 26 4.05 -5.63 -0.72
CA SER A 26 4.04 -4.16 -0.68
C SER A 26 2.64 -3.62 -0.39
N TYR A 27 2.53 -2.33 -0.07
CA TYR A 27 1.24 -1.70 0.14
C TYR A 27 0.30 -1.97 -1.03
N ARG A 28 -0.93 -2.41 -0.73
CA ARG A 28 -1.91 -2.85 -1.74
C ARG A 28 -1.33 -3.87 -2.73
N HIS A 29 -0.65 -4.88 -2.19
CA HIS A 29 -0.11 -6.06 -2.84
C HIS A 29 1.16 -5.80 -3.66
N ASP A 30 1.13 -4.90 -4.63
CA ASP A 30 2.20 -4.73 -5.63
C ASP A 30 2.56 -3.26 -5.91
N ASN A 31 3.61 -3.03 -6.70
CA ASN A 31 4.06 -1.70 -7.10
C ASN A 31 3.05 -0.91 -7.96
N GLN A 32 1.92 -1.52 -8.35
CA GLN A 32 0.82 -0.89 -9.06
C GLN A 32 -0.37 -0.59 -8.13
N ARG A 33 -0.30 -1.02 -6.87
CA ARG A 33 -1.33 -0.87 -5.83
C ARG A 33 -2.66 -1.52 -6.23
N SER A 34 -2.60 -2.67 -6.88
CA SER A 34 -3.79 -3.38 -7.37
C SER A 34 -4.78 -3.74 -6.25
N ALA A 35 -4.26 -4.09 -5.07
CA ALA A 35 -5.00 -4.78 -3.99
C ALA A 35 -5.70 -6.06 -4.45
N ILE A 36 -5.11 -6.78 -5.42
CA ILE A 36 -5.64 -8.04 -5.95
C ILE A 36 -4.66 -9.16 -5.65
N THR A 37 -5.15 -10.25 -5.07
CA THR A 37 -4.44 -11.53 -5.01
C THR A 37 -5.28 -12.65 -5.64
N ALA A 38 -4.59 -13.64 -6.22
CA ALA A 38 -5.24 -14.85 -6.72
C ALA A 38 -5.66 -15.81 -5.59
N GLU A 39 -5.15 -15.60 -4.37
CA GLU A 39 -5.47 -16.43 -3.23
C GLU A 39 -6.98 -16.43 -2.94
N THR A 40 -7.52 -17.59 -2.59
CA THR A 40 -8.93 -17.74 -2.22
C THR A 40 -9.03 -18.19 -0.77
N LEU A 41 -9.58 -17.33 0.08
CA LEU A 41 -9.86 -17.66 1.48
C LEU A 41 -11.19 -18.43 1.58
N LYS A 42 -11.17 -19.53 2.33
CA LYS A 42 -12.39 -20.31 2.63
C LYS A 42 -13.18 -19.60 3.74
N LEU A 43 -14.43 -19.23 3.48
CA LEU A 43 -15.30 -18.61 4.48
C LEU A 43 -16.09 -19.70 5.25
N PRO A 44 -16.48 -19.47 6.53
CA PRO A 44 -16.26 -18.26 7.33
C PRO A 44 -14.84 -18.17 7.90
N LEU A 45 -14.38 -16.93 8.12
CA LEU A 45 -13.11 -16.68 8.80
C LEU A 45 -13.33 -16.48 10.31
N ALA A 46 -12.35 -16.90 11.11
CA ALA A 46 -12.27 -16.65 12.54
C ALA A 46 -11.08 -15.73 12.84
N LYS A 47 -11.23 -14.85 13.85
CA LYS A 47 -10.14 -13.97 14.31
C LYS A 47 -9.02 -14.83 14.91
N ARG A 48 -7.85 -14.89 14.27
CA ARG A 48 -6.66 -15.62 14.75
C ARG A 48 -5.97 -14.89 15.88
N TRP A 49 -5.65 -13.61 15.66
CA TRP A 49 -4.98 -12.75 16.62
C TRP A 49 -5.28 -11.29 16.34
N GLN A 50 -4.97 -10.44 17.32
CA GLN A 50 -5.06 -9.00 17.23
C GLN A 50 -3.84 -8.41 17.92
N MET A 51 -2.98 -7.76 17.14
CA MET A 51 -1.92 -6.92 17.70
C MET A 51 -2.53 -5.59 18.12
N ILE A 52 -2.23 -5.17 19.34
CA ILE A 52 -2.63 -3.88 19.90
C ILE A 52 -1.34 -3.07 20.08
N PRO A 53 -1.20 -1.91 19.44
CA PRO A 53 0.03 -1.13 19.56
C PRO A 53 0.07 -0.40 20.91
N ALA A 54 1.28 -0.06 21.37
CA ALA A 54 1.42 0.75 22.58
C ALA A 54 0.92 2.19 22.35
N GLN A 55 1.07 2.70 21.13
CA GLN A 55 0.59 4.01 20.70
C GLN A 55 -0.17 3.89 19.37
N PRO A 56 -1.26 4.65 19.17
CA PRO A 56 -1.91 4.70 17.87
C PRO A 56 -1.01 5.41 16.84
N PRO A 57 -1.30 5.26 15.53
CA PRO A 57 -0.61 5.98 14.47
C PRO A 57 -0.61 7.48 14.75
N SER A 58 0.52 8.13 14.48
CA SER A 58 0.66 9.58 14.60
C SER A 58 0.85 10.20 13.20
N PRO A 59 -0.26 10.63 12.56
CA PRO A 59 -0.22 11.17 11.20
C PRO A 59 0.58 12.46 11.11
N ALA A 60 1.35 12.63 10.02
CA ALA A 60 2.16 13.83 9.75
C ALA A 60 1.31 15.10 9.60
N TRP A 61 0.04 14.94 9.25
CA TRP A 61 -0.89 16.02 9.01
C TRP A 61 -2.06 15.88 9.98
N ALA A 62 -2.32 16.95 10.73
CA ALA A 62 -3.43 17.01 11.66
C ALA A 62 -4.79 16.82 10.96
N LYS A 63 -5.82 16.49 11.75
CA LYS A 63 -7.21 16.40 11.28
C LYS A 63 -7.56 17.65 10.46
N PRO A 64 -8.37 17.50 9.38
CA PRO A 64 -8.66 18.63 8.51
C PRO A 64 -9.24 19.82 9.29
N ALA A 65 -8.92 21.04 8.85
CA ALA A 65 -9.55 22.21 9.41
C ALA A 65 -11.08 22.09 9.25
N LYS A 66 -11.81 22.41 10.32
CA LYS A 66 -13.28 22.39 10.34
C LYS A 66 -13.89 23.27 9.24
N PHE A 67 -13.15 24.30 8.82
CA PHE A 67 -13.53 25.25 7.78
C PHE A 67 -12.36 25.60 6.87
N ASP A 68 -12.66 25.78 5.58
CA ASP A 68 -11.73 26.32 4.61
C ASP A 68 -12.10 27.77 4.26
N PHE A 69 -11.39 28.73 4.83
CA PHE A 69 -11.58 30.16 4.53
C PHE A 69 -11.05 30.57 3.14
N PHE A 70 -10.22 29.74 2.50
CA PHE A 70 -9.54 30.08 1.25
C PHE A 70 -10.25 29.52 0.00
N VAL A 71 -10.91 28.37 0.08
CA VAL A 71 -11.51 27.70 -1.09
C VAL A 71 -13.00 28.02 -1.28
N SER A 72 -13.75 28.30 -0.20
CA SER A 72 -15.10 28.88 -0.31
C SER A 72 -15.62 29.31 1.06
N PRO A 73 -15.55 30.62 1.39
CA PRO A 73 -16.07 31.18 2.63
C PRO A 73 -17.54 30.83 2.89
N GLN A 74 -18.33 30.64 1.83
CA GLN A 74 -19.77 30.35 1.92
C GLN A 74 -20.09 28.87 2.11
N SER A 75 -19.24 27.94 1.67
CA SER A 75 -19.61 26.51 1.62
C SER A 75 -19.68 25.82 2.98
N ARG A 76 -18.96 26.34 4.00
CA ARG A 76 -18.82 25.71 5.34
C ARG A 76 -18.48 24.21 5.32
N LYS A 77 -17.99 23.68 4.20
CA LYS A 77 -17.65 22.25 4.06
C LYS A 77 -16.26 22.02 4.68
N PRO A 78 -16.08 20.95 5.49
CA PRO A 78 -14.78 20.60 6.01
C PRO A 78 -13.81 20.24 4.87
N LEU A 79 -12.52 20.51 5.06
CA LEU A 79 -11.49 19.99 4.17
C LEU A 79 -11.54 18.45 4.19
N VAL A 80 -11.64 17.80 3.04
CA VAL A 80 -11.47 16.35 2.95
C VAL A 80 -9.98 16.04 3.06
N HIS A 81 -9.59 15.07 3.89
CA HIS A 81 -8.19 14.70 4.08
C HIS A 81 -7.61 14.15 2.78
N ARG A 82 -6.58 14.80 2.23
CA ARG A 82 -5.97 14.40 0.95
C ARG A 82 -4.74 13.51 1.10
N LEU A 83 -4.19 13.39 2.33
CA LEU A 83 -2.95 12.67 2.64
C LEU A 83 -3.17 11.67 3.77
N ALA A 84 -4.11 10.75 3.61
CA ALA A 84 -4.48 9.78 4.65
C ALA A 84 -3.55 8.54 4.73
N TYR A 85 -2.34 8.61 4.14
CA TYR A 85 -1.49 7.44 3.91
C TYR A 85 -0.87 6.84 5.19
N ASP A 86 -0.80 7.61 6.28
CA ASP A 86 -0.17 7.23 7.55
C ASP A 86 -1.16 7.22 8.73
N HIS A 87 -2.45 7.06 8.44
CA HIS A 87 -3.51 6.95 9.43
C HIS A 87 -3.65 5.55 10.04
N ALA A 88 -2.90 4.58 9.54
CA ALA A 88 -2.86 3.21 10.04
C ALA A 88 -1.47 2.62 9.85
N TYR A 89 -1.11 1.63 10.67
CA TYR A 89 0.06 0.79 10.46
C TYR A 89 -0.24 -0.22 9.35
N HIS A 90 -0.09 0.22 8.11
CA HIS A 90 -0.33 -0.61 6.93
C HIS A 90 0.59 -1.82 6.92
N ALA A 91 -0.02 -3.01 6.90
CA ALA A 91 0.69 -4.27 6.95
C ALA A 91 1.08 -4.79 5.55
N THR A 92 2.25 -5.40 5.47
CA THR A 92 2.69 -6.28 4.39
C THR A 92 2.99 -7.65 4.96
N ALA A 93 2.93 -8.69 4.13
CA ALA A 93 3.08 -10.06 4.61
C ALA A 93 3.76 -10.93 3.56
N VAL A 94 4.74 -11.72 3.98
CA VAL A 94 5.45 -12.68 3.11
C VAL A 94 5.72 -13.94 3.91
N GLY A 95 5.25 -15.08 3.41
CA GLY A 95 5.31 -16.36 4.13
C GLY A 95 4.68 -16.27 5.53
N ASP A 96 5.45 -16.66 6.54
CA ASP A 96 5.07 -16.70 7.95
C ASP A 96 5.31 -15.38 8.71
N ARG A 97 5.50 -14.25 7.99
CA ARG A 97 5.84 -12.95 8.58
C ARG A 97 4.91 -11.84 8.13
N VAL A 98 4.57 -10.96 9.07
CA VAL A 98 3.84 -9.71 8.83
C VAL A 98 4.72 -8.54 9.24
N PHE A 99 4.79 -7.50 8.43
CA PHE A 99 5.63 -6.33 8.68
C PHE A 99 4.79 -5.05 8.70
N TYR A 100 5.18 -4.09 9.53
CA TYR A 100 4.61 -2.75 9.52
C TYR A 100 5.63 -1.71 10.03
N GLY A 101 5.42 -0.46 9.66
CA GLY A 101 6.15 0.69 10.21
C GLY A 101 5.31 1.42 11.26
N SER A 102 5.93 1.88 12.34
CA SER A 102 5.30 2.67 13.40
C SER A 102 5.75 4.13 13.31
N SER A 103 4.79 5.02 13.00
CA SER A 103 5.02 6.46 13.01
C SER A 103 5.10 7.06 14.42
N ALA A 104 4.57 6.36 15.42
CA ALA A 104 4.56 6.82 16.80
C ALA A 104 5.82 6.35 17.57
N GLU A 105 6.32 5.15 17.27
CA GLU A 105 7.44 4.54 17.99
C GLU A 105 8.77 4.63 17.21
N HIS A 106 8.74 5.11 15.97
CA HIS A 106 9.92 5.28 15.10
C HIS A 106 10.60 3.93 14.80
N THR A 107 9.81 2.93 14.43
CA THR A 107 10.25 1.54 14.32
C THR A 107 9.71 0.82 13.09
N VAL A 108 10.40 -0.24 12.69
CA VAL A 108 9.90 -1.29 11.80
C VAL A 108 9.71 -2.56 12.63
N HIS A 109 8.55 -3.19 12.54
CA HIS A 109 8.23 -4.41 13.27
C HIS A 109 8.05 -5.60 12.33
N CYS A 110 8.36 -6.78 12.84
CA CYS A 110 7.98 -8.05 12.26
C CYS A 110 7.20 -8.89 13.28
N LEU A 111 6.03 -9.37 12.87
CA LEU A 111 5.20 -10.29 13.62
C LEU A 111 5.20 -11.66 12.96
N ASP A 112 5.02 -12.68 13.79
CA ASP A 112 4.64 -14.01 13.35
C ASP A 112 3.23 -14.00 12.74
N ALA A 113 3.08 -14.48 11.50
CA ALA A 113 1.80 -14.39 10.78
C ALA A 113 0.68 -15.24 11.41
N TYR A 114 1.00 -16.28 12.18
CA TYR A 114 0.02 -17.21 12.75
C TYR A 114 -0.42 -16.85 14.16
N SER A 115 0.49 -16.30 14.97
CA SER A 115 0.26 -15.97 16.38
C SER A 115 0.16 -14.47 16.65
N GLY A 116 0.64 -13.62 15.73
CA GLY A 116 0.73 -12.18 15.92
C GLY A 116 1.81 -11.75 16.91
N LYS A 117 2.64 -12.68 17.42
CA LYS A 117 3.73 -12.38 18.35
C LYS A 117 4.86 -11.66 17.62
N GLU A 118 5.46 -10.69 18.28
CA GLU A 118 6.62 -9.98 17.77
C GLU A 118 7.82 -10.92 17.62
N ARG A 119 8.43 -10.89 16.43
CA ARG A 119 9.66 -11.63 16.11
C ARG A 119 10.89 -10.74 16.26
N TRP A 120 10.80 -9.50 15.80
CA TRP A 120 11.84 -8.49 15.94
C TRP A 120 11.30 -7.07 15.77
N VAL A 121 12.08 -6.10 16.28
CA VAL A 121 11.87 -4.66 16.09
C VAL A 121 13.19 -4.03 15.67
N PHE A 122 13.12 -3.09 14.73
CA PHE A 122 14.23 -2.25 14.32
C PHE A 122 13.89 -0.78 14.60
N PHE A 123 14.77 -0.07 15.31
CA PHE A 123 14.60 1.33 15.67
C PHE A 123 15.23 2.25 14.62
N THR A 124 14.53 3.34 14.35
CA THR A 124 14.97 4.45 13.49
C THR A 124 14.93 5.75 14.29
N ASP A 125 15.58 6.79 13.79
CA ASP A 125 15.64 8.08 14.50
C ASP A 125 14.47 9.00 14.15
N GLY A 126 13.46 8.48 13.44
CA GLY A 126 12.26 9.21 13.06
C GLY A 126 11.08 8.32 12.69
N PRO A 127 9.88 8.91 12.51
CA PRO A 127 8.69 8.15 12.13
C PRO A 127 8.87 7.27 10.88
N VAL A 128 8.47 5.99 10.98
CA VAL A 128 8.27 5.11 9.81
C VAL A 128 6.79 5.11 9.44
N ARG A 129 6.45 5.81 8.36
CA ARG A 129 5.05 6.16 8.03
C ARG A 129 4.34 5.22 7.06
N PHE A 130 5.10 4.53 6.23
CA PHE A 130 4.59 3.74 5.12
C PHE A 130 4.82 2.25 5.36
N ALA A 131 3.97 1.41 4.76
CA ALA A 131 4.17 -0.04 4.79
C ALA A 131 5.55 -0.40 4.23
N PRO A 132 6.34 -1.25 4.91
CA PRO A 132 7.59 -1.75 4.35
C PRO A 132 7.35 -2.57 3.09
N SER A 133 8.24 -2.45 2.10
CA SER A 133 8.24 -3.34 0.93
C SER A 133 9.16 -4.52 1.18
N ILE A 134 8.77 -5.71 0.72
CA ILE A 134 9.52 -6.94 0.90
C ILE A 134 9.93 -7.47 -0.47
N ASP A 135 11.22 -7.77 -0.64
CA ASP A 135 11.74 -8.39 -1.85
C ASP A 135 12.94 -9.26 -1.51
N ASN A 136 12.96 -10.50 -2.02
CA ASN A 136 14.08 -11.44 -1.89
C ASN A 136 14.64 -11.58 -0.46
N GLY A 137 13.76 -11.73 0.53
CA GLY A 137 14.14 -11.90 1.94
C GLY A 137 14.61 -10.61 2.64
N ARG A 138 14.32 -9.43 2.08
CA ARG A 138 14.70 -8.13 2.62
C ARG A 138 13.49 -7.23 2.82
N VAL A 139 13.55 -6.40 3.85
CA VAL A 139 12.53 -5.39 4.20
C VAL A 139 13.10 -4.01 3.90
N TYR A 140 12.35 -3.20 3.16
CA TYR A 140 12.74 -1.85 2.78
C TYR A 140 11.76 -0.84 3.38
N ALA A 141 12.28 0.09 4.18
CA ALA A 141 11.49 1.09 4.88
C ALA A 141 12.12 2.48 4.80
N GLY A 142 11.29 3.50 4.63
CA GLY A 142 11.70 4.91 4.68
C GLY A 142 11.32 5.55 6.01
N SER A 143 12.22 6.36 6.55
CA SER A 143 12.02 7.08 7.80
C SER A 143 12.05 8.59 7.61
N ASP A 144 11.34 9.28 8.49
CA ASP A 144 11.36 10.74 8.62
C ASP A 144 12.74 11.28 9.08
N ASP A 145 13.66 10.43 9.56
CA ASP A 145 15.07 10.77 9.77
C ASP A 145 15.86 11.04 8.47
N GLY A 146 15.23 10.84 7.31
CA GLY A 146 15.82 11.09 5.99
C GLY A 146 16.57 9.91 5.42
N THR A 147 16.43 8.73 6.03
CA THR A 147 17.13 7.51 5.64
C THR A 147 16.18 6.45 5.10
N ALA A 148 16.58 5.83 4.00
CA ALA A 148 16.03 4.58 3.50
C ALA A 148 16.83 3.42 4.11
N TYR A 149 16.13 2.43 4.67
CA TYR A 149 16.72 1.27 5.32
C TYR A 149 16.42 -0.01 4.54
N CYS A 150 17.35 -0.94 4.57
CA CYS A 150 17.16 -2.31 4.17
C CYS A 150 17.58 -3.24 5.31
N LEU A 151 16.65 -4.10 5.70
CA LEU A 151 16.79 -5.05 6.81
C LEU A 151 16.66 -6.48 6.28
N ASP A 152 17.33 -7.41 6.94
CA ASP A 152 17.08 -8.83 6.75
C ASP A 152 15.68 -9.18 7.26
N ALA A 153 14.83 -9.78 6.42
CA ALA A 153 13.43 -10.04 6.77
C ALA A 153 13.27 -11.06 7.92
N ALA A 154 14.24 -11.96 8.07
CA ALA A 154 14.19 -12.99 9.09
C ALA A 154 14.57 -12.46 10.48
N THR A 155 15.58 -11.59 10.54
CA THR A 155 16.26 -11.20 11.79
C THR A 155 16.10 -9.73 12.15
N GLY A 156 15.65 -8.87 11.24
CA GLY A 156 15.59 -7.42 11.43
C GLY A 156 16.95 -6.73 11.41
N LYS A 157 18.04 -7.47 11.14
CA LYS A 157 19.40 -6.90 11.10
C LYS A 157 19.53 -5.94 9.93
N LEU A 158 20.14 -4.78 10.20
CA LEU A 158 20.47 -3.80 9.18
C LEU A 158 21.43 -4.40 8.15
N ILE A 159 21.03 -4.39 6.88
CA ILE A 159 21.88 -4.74 5.74
C ILE A 159 22.56 -3.49 5.21
N TRP A 160 21.77 -2.44 4.94
CA TRP A 160 22.28 -1.14 4.53
C TRP A 160 21.31 -0.01 4.90
N SER A 161 21.86 1.20 4.97
CA SER A 161 21.10 2.44 5.07
C SER A 161 21.58 3.45 4.02
N HIS A 162 20.67 4.28 3.50
CA HIS A 162 20.97 5.27 2.48
C HIS A 162 20.24 6.59 2.79
N ALA A 163 21.01 7.65 3.00
CA ALA A 163 20.51 9.02 3.02
C ALA A 163 20.89 9.72 1.71
N ALA A 164 19.90 10.26 0.99
CA ALA A 164 20.17 10.88 -0.30
C ALA A 164 20.83 12.27 -0.17
N ALA A 165 20.43 13.00 0.88
CA ALA A 165 21.01 14.28 1.28
C ALA A 165 22.34 14.05 2.02
N SER A 166 23.31 14.95 1.78
CA SER A 166 24.62 14.92 2.44
C SER A 166 24.57 15.46 3.88
N GLU A 167 23.65 16.39 4.16
CA GLU A 167 23.46 16.99 5.47
C GLU A 167 22.57 16.10 6.34
N LYS A 168 23.17 15.45 7.34
CA LYS A 168 22.47 14.49 8.22
C LYS A 168 22.05 15.05 9.57
N ASN A 169 22.62 16.18 9.99
CA ASN A 169 22.46 16.72 11.33
C ASN A 169 21.51 17.94 11.38
N THR A 170 20.80 18.20 10.29
CA THR A 170 19.81 19.27 10.20
C THR A 170 18.45 18.70 10.59
N LEU A 171 17.83 19.23 11.63
CA LEU A 171 16.50 18.85 12.07
C LEU A 171 15.56 20.05 12.02
N VAL A 172 14.34 19.83 11.55
CA VAL A 172 13.29 20.84 11.46
C VAL A 172 12.06 20.42 12.26
N PRO A 173 11.38 21.36 12.95
CA PRO A 173 10.10 21.06 13.57
C PRO A 173 9.05 20.66 12.53
N ASN A 174 8.47 19.47 12.69
CA ASN A 174 7.35 18.98 11.89
C ASN A 174 6.44 18.09 12.74
N ASP A 175 5.14 18.36 12.73
CA ASP A 175 4.14 17.54 13.44
C ASP A 175 4.50 17.25 14.91
N GLY A 176 4.92 18.29 15.62
CA GLY A 176 5.32 18.20 17.03
C GLY A 176 6.64 17.46 17.29
N ARG A 177 7.42 17.14 16.25
CA ARG A 177 8.68 16.39 16.33
C ARG A 177 9.81 17.13 15.63
N LEU A 178 11.05 16.72 15.90
CA LEU A 178 12.21 17.07 15.11
C LEU A 178 12.44 15.96 14.08
N VAL A 179 12.47 16.32 12.80
CA VAL A 179 12.67 15.37 11.68
C VAL A 179 13.70 15.93 10.70
N SER A 180 14.23 15.10 9.81
CA SER A 180 15.09 15.58 8.72
C SER A 180 14.28 16.42 7.73
N PRO A 181 14.78 17.56 7.23
CA PRO A 181 14.14 18.28 6.12
C PRO A 181 14.08 17.41 4.85
N TRP A 182 14.94 16.38 4.76
CA TRP A 182 14.94 15.38 3.70
C TRP A 182 14.29 14.05 4.10
N SER A 183 13.25 14.06 4.95
CA SER A 183 12.47 12.86 5.32
C SER A 183 12.10 11.98 4.11
N VAL A 184 12.19 10.66 4.26
CA VAL A 184 11.73 9.69 3.26
C VAL A 184 10.23 9.46 3.46
N ARG A 185 9.42 10.39 2.94
CA ARG A 185 7.94 10.32 2.98
C ARG A 185 7.31 9.67 1.75
N SER A 186 8.08 8.84 1.07
CA SER A 186 7.57 7.90 0.08
C SER A 186 7.68 6.48 0.61
N SER A 187 6.79 5.60 0.17
CA SER A 187 7.10 4.17 0.21
C SER A 187 8.39 3.88 -0.58
N ILE A 188 9.18 2.89 -0.16
CA ILE A 188 10.26 2.37 -0.98
C ILE A 188 9.66 1.33 -1.94
N ALA A 189 9.70 1.60 -3.24
CA ALA A 189 9.25 0.63 -4.25
C ALA A 189 10.46 -0.18 -4.73
N VAL A 190 10.33 -1.50 -4.80
CA VAL A 190 11.44 -2.39 -5.23
C VAL A 190 10.99 -3.19 -6.43
N ASP A 191 11.78 -3.19 -7.49
CA ASP A 191 11.54 -4.02 -8.67
C ASP A 191 12.85 -4.31 -9.40
N ASN A 192 13.03 -5.57 -9.82
CA ASN A 192 14.20 -6.06 -10.57
C ASN A 192 15.55 -5.63 -9.95
N GLY A 193 15.70 -5.82 -8.64
CA GLY A 193 16.94 -5.50 -7.92
C GLY A 193 17.23 -4.01 -7.74
N THR A 194 16.28 -3.12 -8.04
CA THR A 194 16.39 -1.67 -7.81
C THR A 194 15.37 -1.20 -6.77
N ALA A 195 15.80 -0.43 -5.79
CA ALA A 195 14.95 0.25 -4.82
C ALA A 195 14.82 1.74 -5.17
N TYR A 196 13.57 2.23 -5.24
CA TYR A 196 13.20 3.59 -5.60
C TYR A 196 12.54 4.29 -4.42
N PHE A 197 12.95 5.53 -4.15
CA PHE A 197 12.34 6.36 -3.11
C PHE A 197 12.60 7.85 -3.35
N THR A 198 11.83 8.70 -2.70
CA THR A 198 12.04 10.14 -2.65
C THR A 198 12.37 10.58 -1.24
N SER A 199 13.21 11.59 -1.11
CA SER A 199 13.56 12.17 0.19
C SER A 199 13.48 13.69 0.13
N GLY A 200 12.81 14.28 1.11
CA GLY A 200 12.51 15.70 1.20
C GLY A 200 11.13 16.07 0.71
N PHE A 201 10.57 17.05 1.40
CA PHE A 201 9.21 17.51 1.16
C PHE A 201 9.09 19.04 1.06
N PHE A 202 10.19 19.77 1.28
CA PHE A 202 10.26 21.21 1.06
C PHE A 202 10.96 21.51 -0.28
N PRO A 203 10.19 21.87 -1.33
CA PRO A 203 10.69 22.25 -2.66
C PRO A 203 11.93 23.16 -2.70
N HIS A 204 11.99 24.12 -1.78
CA HIS A 204 13.02 25.16 -1.74
C HIS A 204 14.32 24.66 -1.10
N GLU A 205 14.24 23.63 -0.24
CA GLU A 205 15.40 22.96 0.38
C GLU A 205 15.95 21.82 -0.48
N GLY A 206 15.30 21.55 -1.61
CA GLY A 206 15.66 20.47 -2.51
C GLY A 206 14.98 19.15 -2.15
N VAL A 207 14.53 18.44 -3.18
CA VAL A 207 13.91 17.12 -3.07
C VAL A 207 14.68 16.16 -3.95
N TYR A 208 15.00 15.01 -3.38
CA TYR A 208 15.73 13.94 -4.05
C TYR A 208 14.78 12.83 -4.50
N MET A 209 15.16 12.17 -5.59
CA MET A 209 14.64 10.85 -5.94
C MET A 209 15.84 9.97 -6.26
N SER A 210 15.84 8.78 -5.70
CA SER A 210 16.95 7.85 -5.79
C SER A 210 16.46 6.53 -6.34
N ALA A 211 17.25 5.94 -7.23
CA ALA A 211 17.21 4.55 -7.62
C ALA A 211 18.54 3.93 -7.18
N VAL A 212 18.50 3.01 -6.22
CA VAL A 212 19.69 2.36 -5.67
C VAL A 212 19.60 0.86 -5.87
N ASP A 213 20.75 0.21 -5.91
CA ASP A 213 20.85 -1.24 -5.88
C ASP A 213 20.17 -1.79 -4.62
N ALA A 214 19.20 -2.68 -4.79
CA ALA A 214 18.40 -3.19 -3.67
C ALA A 214 19.23 -4.03 -2.69
N LEU A 215 20.32 -4.67 -3.15
CA LEU A 215 21.16 -5.50 -2.30
C LEU A 215 22.13 -4.68 -1.45
N THR A 216 22.64 -3.56 -1.98
CA THR A 216 23.76 -2.81 -1.40
C THR A 216 23.41 -1.40 -0.97
N GLY A 217 22.27 -0.86 -1.39
CA GLY A 217 21.87 0.53 -1.14
C GLY A 217 22.70 1.56 -1.90
N LYS A 218 23.57 1.13 -2.83
CA LYS A 218 24.46 2.02 -3.58
C LYS A 218 23.84 2.40 -4.92
N ALA A 219 24.09 3.63 -5.36
CA ALA A 219 23.73 4.07 -6.71
C ALA A 219 24.74 3.56 -7.76
N THR A 220 24.93 2.24 -7.86
CA THR A 220 25.99 1.62 -8.68
C THR A 220 25.43 0.83 -9.86
N GLY A 221 25.62 1.29 -11.10
CA GLY A 221 25.15 0.58 -12.29
C GLY A 221 24.34 1.50 -13.21
N ARG A 222 24.05 1.05 -14.43
CA ARG A 222 23.41 1.89 -15.47
C ARG A 222 21.96 2.29 -15.16
N GLN A 223 21.29 1.57 -14.25
CA GLN A 223 19.89 1.78 -13.86
C GLN A 223 19.74 2.49 -12.50
N HIS A 224 20.84 2.74 -11.80
CA HIS A 224 20.86 3.38 -10.50
C HIS A 224 21.29 4.84 -10.64
N TRP A 225 20.59 5.74 -9.96
CA TRP A 225 20.75 7.17 -10.14
C TRP A 225 20.24 7.94 -8.93
N LYS A 226 20.70 9.19 -8.79
CA LYS A 226 20.19 10.14 -7.81
C LYS A 226 19.90 11.46 -8.52
N GLN A 227 18.65 11.89 -8.47
CA GLN A 227 18.20 13.18 -9.00
C GLN A 227 17.94 14.15 -7.85
N HIS A 228 18.19 15.43 -8.09
CA HIS A 228 18.00 16.51 -7.12
C HIS A 228 17.24 17.68 -7.77
N HIS A 229 16.65 18.56 -6.95
CA HIS A 229 15.83 19.69 -7.40
C HIS A 229 14.80 19.30 -8.46
N LEU A 230 13.92 18.36 -8.11
CA LEU A 230 12.85 17.84 -8.97
C LEU A 230 11.70 18.85 -9.23
N ASN A 231 12.07 20.09 -9.59
CA ASN A 231 11.19 21.18 -10.01
C ASN A 231 10.05 21.49 -9.04
N LYS A 232 10.39 21.60 -7.75
CA LYS A 232 9.51 22.06 -6.67
C LYS A 232 8.33 21.15 -6.30
N GLY A 233 8.39 19.85 -6.59
CA GLY A 233 7.43 18.87 -6.07
C GLY A 233 7.62 18.60 -4.57
N SER A 234 6.53 18.31 -3.84
CA SER A 234 6.56 17.81 -2.46
C SER A 234 6.06 16.37 -2.49
N PHE A 235 6.96 15.42 -2.71
CA PHE A 235 6.61 14.03 -2.96
C PHE A 235 6.29 13.30 -1.65
N GLN A 236 5.04 12.87 -1.50
CA GLN A 236 4.56 12.22 -0.29
C GLN A 236 3.48 11.21 -0.66
N GLY A 237 3.64 9.96 -0.25
CA GLY A 237 2.66 8.89 -0.53
C GLY A 237 3.28 7.61 -1.07
N TYR A 238 2.42 6.68 -1.45
CA TYR A 238 2.83 5.42 -2.07
C TYR A 238 3.19 5.62 -3.54
N MET A 239 4.45 5.33 -3.89
CA MET A 239 4.97 5.39 -5.26
C MET A 239 4.38 4.26 -6.12
N LEU A 240 4.17 4.54 -7.41
CA LEU A 240 3.75 3.57 -8.41
C LEU A 240 4.85 3.35 -9.45
N LEU A 241 5.06 2.09 -9.84
CA LEU A 241 5.99 1.73 -10.91
C LEU A 241 5.24 1.10 -12.08
N SER A 242 5.55 1.58 -13.29
CA SER A 242 5.30 0.82 -14.52
C SER A 242 6.60 0.26 -15.06
N ASN A 243 6.52 -0.40 -16.22
CA ASN A 243 7.70 -0.92 -16.92
C ASN A 243 8.69 0.19 -17.32
N SER A 244 8.22 1.42 -17.55
CA SER A 244 9.05 2.53 -18.06
C SER A 244 9.00 3.79 -17.21
N ARG A 245 8.06 3.90 -16.26
CA ARG A 245 7.81 5.15 -15.52
C ARG A 245 7.68 4.92 -14.02
N ILE A 246 8.02 5.99 -13.31
CA ILE A 246 7.69 6.16 -11.89
C ILE A 246 6.59 7.21 -11.82
N TYR A 247 5.49 6.92 -11.12
CA TYR A 247 4.49 7.93 -10.77
C TYR A 247 4.56 8.20 -9.28
N MET A 248 4.79 9.47 -8.95
CA MET A 248 4.99 9.90 -7.57
C MET A 248 3.87 10.86 -7.16
N PRO A 249 3.14 10.55 -6.08
CA PRO A 249 2.15 11.47 -5.54
C PRO A 249 2.79 12.78 -5.06
N GLY A 250 2.25 13.91 -5.50
CA GLY A 250 2.78 15.25 -5.23
C GLY A 250 2.19 15.91 -3.98
N GLY A 251 1.82 15.12 -2.98
CA GLY A 251 1.12 15.60 -1.80
C GLY A 251 -0.24 16.20 -2.17
N ARG A 252 -0.38 17.53 -2.06
CA ARG A 252 -1.62 18.26 -2.43
C ARG A 252 -1.77 18.57 -3.92
N SER A 253 -0.78 18.22 -4.74
CA SER A 253 -0.77 18.46 -6.19
C SER A 253 -1.03 17.18 -6.99
N THR A 254 -1.33 17.31 -8.28
CA THR A 254 -1.46 16.17 -9.20
C THR A 254 -0.15 15.38 -9.32
N PRO A 255 -0.20 14.08 -9.67
CA PRO A 255 0.99 13.24 -9.64
C PRO A 255 2.02 13.70 -10.67
N PHE A 256 3.27 13.51 -10.32
CA PHE A 256 4.39 13.70 -11.22
C PHE A 256 4.80 12.35 -11.78
N TYR A 257 5.39 12.36 -12.97
CA TYR A 257 5.88 11.15 -13.58
C TYR A 257 7.27 11.33 -14.18
N PHE A 258 8.06 10.28 -14.05
CA PHE A 258 9.49 10.27 -14.32
C PHE A 258 9.85 9.07 -15.17
N ASP A 259 10.88 9.22 -15.98
CA ASP A 259 11.51 8.11 -16.68
C ASP A 259 12.20 7.21 -15.63
N ARG A 260 11.82 5.94 -15.60
CA ARG A 260 12.27 5.02 -14.56
C ARG A 260 13.77 4.70 -14.64
N ARG A 261 14.34 4.73 -15.85
CA ARG A 261 15.74 4.37 -16.09
C ARG A 261 16.70 5.49 -15.73
N THR A 262 16.28 6.74 -15.89
CA THR A 262 17.14 7.93 -15.72
C THR A 262 16.75 8.82 -14.55
N GLY A 263 15.52 8.69 -14.04
CA GLY A 263 14.93 9.58 -13.06
C GLY A 263 14.54 10.95 -13.62
N LYS A 264 14.70 11.17 -14.94
CA LYS A 264 14.34 12.44 -15.57
C LYS A 264 12.84 12.66 -15.43
N ARG A 265 12.45 13.83 -14.91
CA ARG A 265 11.04 14.24 -14.90
C ARG A 265 10.54 14.34 -16.33
N LEU A 266 9.46 13.62 -16.62
CA LEU A 266 8.81 13.66 -17.92
C LEU A 266 7.67 14.68 -17.91
N GLY A 267 6.95 14.80 -16.80
CA GLY A 267 5.91 15.81 -16.66
C GLY A 267 5.17 15.75 -15.34
N GLN A 268 3.97 16.31 -15.35
CA GLN A 268 3.00 16.30 -14.27
C GLN A 268 1.62 16.35 -14.91
N PHE A 269 0.67 15.55 -14.41
CA PHE A 269 -0.68 15.57 -14.96
C PHE A 269 -1.32 16.95 -14.83
N ALA A 270 -2.18 17.30 -15.80
CA ALA A 270 -2.79 18.62 -15.96
C ALA A 270 -3.26 19.22 -14.62
N LYS A 271 -3.07 20.53 -14.47
CA LYS A 271 -3.39 21.28 -13.24
C LYS A 271 -4.88 21.19 -12.90
N GLY A 272 -5.27 20.20 -12.09
CA GLY A 272 -6.49 20.18 -11.28
C GLY A 272 -6.11 20.29 -9.80
N ASN A 273 -7.05 20.58 -8.89
CA ASN A 273 -6.68 20.74 -7.48
C ASN A 273 -6.57 19.37 -6.78
N GLY A 274 -5.43 18.71 -7.00
CA GLY A 274 -4.86 17.72 -6.10
C GLY A 274 -5.15 16.26 -6.41
N MET A 275 -4.28 15.39 -5.89
CA MET A 275 -4.52 13.97 -5.79
C MET A 275 -5.45 13.65 -4.63
N GLY A 276 -6.17 12.55 -4.79
CA GLY A 276 -7.00 12.00 -3.75
C GLY A 276 -6.21 11.10 -2.78
N SER A 277 -6.91 10.53 -1.80
CA SER A 277 -6.38 9.65 -0.75
C SER A 277 -5.79 8.32 -1.24
N PHE A 278 -6.07 7.89 -2.48
CA PHE A 278 -5.48 6.70 -3.08
C PHE A 278 -5.06 6.91 -4.53
N VAL A 279 -4.17 6.03 -5.01
CA VAL A 279 -3.65 5.99 -6.38
C VAL A 279 -3.35 4.56 -6.77
N LEU A 280 -3.70 4.16 -8.00
CA LEU A 280 -3.33 2.87 -8.57
C LEU A 280 -3.01 2.98 -10.06
N LEU A 281 -2.26 2.01 -10.57
CA LEU A 281 -1.97 1.84 -11.99
C LEU A 281 -2.67 0.57 -12.50
N ALA A 282 -3.47 0.69 -13.57
CA ALA A 282 -4.08 -0.44 -14.25
C ALA A 282 -4.13 -0.18 -15.76
N ASP A 283 -3.67 -1.12 -16.58
CA ASP A 283 -3.55 -0.97 -18.05
C ASP A 283 -2.78 0.28 -18.50
N ASN A 284 -1.71 0.65 -17.79
CA ASN A 284 -0.99 1.93 -17.98
C ASN A 284 -1.87 3.18 -17.78
N ARG A 285 -2.98 3.05 -17.04
CA ARG A 285 -3.85 4.17 -16.66
C ARG A 285 -3.79 4.38 -15.17
N ILE A 286 -3.68 5.64 -14.77
CA ILE A 286 -3.66 6.01 -13.37
C ILE A 286 -5.08 6.29 -12.92
N PHE A 287 -5.44 5.78 -11.76
CA PHE A 287 -6.69 6.15 -11.12
C PHE A 287 -6.41 6.72 -9.74
N HIS A 288 -7.15 7.76 -9.36
CA HIS A 288 -7.07 8.35 -8.02
C HIS A 288 -8.43 8.87 -7.54
N GLY A 289 -8.58 9.04 -6.23
CA GLY A 289 -9.77 9.60 -5.62
C GLY A 289 -9.58 9.88 -4.12
N PRO A 290 -10.32 10.83 -3.52
CA PRO A 290 -11.31 11.70 -4.16
C PRO A 290 -10.68 12.89 -4.92
N ALA A 291 -11.34 13.38 -5.97
CA ALA A 291 -10.97 14.60 -6.72
C ALA A 291 -11.85 15.81 -6.35
N ASP A 292 -11.35 17.04 -6.56
CA ASP A 292 -12.11 18.24 -6.27
C ASP A 292 -13.10 18.59 -7.41
N ARG A 293 -14.40 18.64 -7.09
CA ARG A 293 -15.56 19.19 -7.87
C ARG A 293 -15.81 18.70 -9.31
N SER A 294 -14.76 18.38 -10.06
CA SER A 294 -14.63 17.84 -11.42
C SER A 294 -15.18 16.46 -11.70
N GLY A 295 -14.57 15.45 -11.08
CA GLY A 295 -14.69 14.06 -11.54
C GLY A 295 -14.30 13.96 -13.02
N GLY A 296 -13.02 13.81 -13.32
CA GLY A 296 -12.51 13.93 -14.68
C GLY A 296 -11.50 12.86 -15.05
N VAL A 297 -11.48 12.47 -16.32
CA VAL A 297 -10.32 11.77 -16.89
C VAL A 297 -9.30 12.84 -17.27
N LEU A 298 -8.23 13.03 -16.50
CA LEU A 298 -7.13 13.89 -16.92
C LEU A 298 -6.34 13.14 -17.99
N THR A 299 -6.57 13.49 -19.24
CA THR A 299 -5.73 13.05 -20.36
C THR A 299 -4.64 14.08 -20.58
N GLU A 300 -3.38 13.66 -20.52
CA GLU A 300 -2.28 14.48 -21.01
C GLU A 300 -2.10 14.25 -22.51
N THR A 301 -2.26 15.31 -23.29
CA THR A 301 -1.95 15.32 -24.72
C THR A 301 -0.45 15.12 -24.91
N GLY A 302 -0.05 14.01 -25.53
CA GLY A 302 1.35 13.66 -25.79
C GLY A 302 1.83 12.38 -25.12
N LEU A 303 1.04 11.79 -24.22
CA LEU A 303 1.31 10.44 -23.74
C LEU A 303 0.76 9.42 -24.75
N SER A 304 1.63 8.55 -25.27
CA SER A 304 1.26 7.40 -26.09
C SER A 304 0.50 6.33 -25.27
N GLY A 305 -0.69 6.65 -24.75
CA GLY A 305 -1.63 5.67 -24.19
C GLY A 305 -2.03 5.85 -22.72
N ASP A 306 -1.26 6.58 -21.91
CA ASP A 306 -1.56 6.73 -20.48
C ASP A 306 -2.68 7.76 -20.24
N LYS A 307 -3.72 7.36 -19.51
CA LYS A 307 -4.87 8.21 -19.14
C LYS A 307 -5.05 8.22 -17.63
N VAL A 308 -5.37 9.37 -17.03
CA VAL A 308 -5.75 9.43 -15.61
C VAL A 308 -7.25 9.47 -15.50
N ALA A 309 -7.88 8.68 -14.64
CA ALA A 309 -9.30 8.82 -14.30
C ALA A 309 -9.48 9.16 -12.82
N SER A 310 -10.27 10.19 -12.55
CA SER A 310 -10.54 10.68 -11.20
C SER A 310 -12.02 10.59 -10.87
N HIS A 311 -12.31 10.30 -9.60
CA HIS A 311 -13.67 10.16 -9.06
C HIS A 311 -13.82 11.09 -7.86
N THR A 312 -14.93 11.82 -7.76
CA THR A 312 -15.13 12.89 -6.77
C THR A 312 -15.38 12.40 -5.35
N ASP A 313 -15.97 11.22 -5.19
CA ASP A 313 -16.39 10.63 -3.91
C ASP A 313 -15.74 9.27 -3.63
N ALA A 314 -14.85 8.82 -4.51
CA ALA A 314 -14.16 7.55 -4.34
C ALA A 314 -13.18 7.61 -3.17
N MET A 315 -13.34 6.70 -2.22
CA MET A 315 -12.44 6.46 -1.10
C MET A 315 -11.38 5.42 -1.45
N ASP A 316 -11.74 4.43 -2.28
CA ASP A 316 -10.84 3.41 -2.80
C ASP A 316 -11.39 2.82 -4.11
N MET A 317 -10.55 2.14 -4.88
CA MET A 317 -10.96 1.46 -6.10
C MET A 317 -10.05 0.27 -6.41
N ILE A 318 -10.60 -0.79 -7.01
CA ILE A 318 -9.85 -1.91 -7.60
C ILE A 318 -10.23 -2.03 -9.07
N VAL A 319 -9.24 -2.25 -9.94
CA VAL A 319 -9.45 -2.54 -11.37
C VAL A 319 -8.95 -3.96 -11.63
N ASP A 320 -9.87 -4.91 -11.64
CA ASP A 320 -9.61 -6.29 -12.02
C ASP A 320 -9.71 -6.48 -13.55
N ALA A 321 -9.27 -7.62 -14.06
CA ALA A 321 -9.42 -8.02 -15.45
C ALA A 321 -10.87 -7.94 -15.95
N GLN A 322 -11.86 -8.27 -15.09
CA GLN A 322 -13.26 -8.38 -15.48
C GLN A 322 -14.11 -7.15 -15.09
N ALA A 323 -13.81 -6.51 -13.97
CA ALA A 323 -14.64 -5.45 -13.40
C ALA A 323 -13.83 -4.38 -12.67
N MET A 324 -14.44 -3.22 -12.46
CA MET A 324 -13.95 -2.19 -11.56
C MET A 324 -14.82 -2.16 -10.31
N PHE A 325 -14.21 -2.13 -9.13
CA PHE A 325 -14.89 -1.96 -7.86
C PHE A 325 -14.58 -0.57 -7.33
N LEU A 326 -15.61 0.24 -7.12
CA LEU A 326 -15.48 1.61 -6.61
C LEU A 326 -16.11 1.68 -5.21
N LEU A 327 -15.34 2.14 -4.24
CA LEU A 327 -15.79 2.36 -2.87
C LEU A 327 -16.01 3.85 -2.63
N THR A 328 -17.18 4.20 -2.12
CA THR A 328 -17.50 5.51 -1.54
C THR A 328 -17.70 5.34 -0.04
N SER A 329 -17.94 6.44 0.68
CA SER A 329 -18.19 6.39 2.12
C SER A 329 -19.42 5.58 2.53
N ASN A 330 -20.38 5.35 1.62
CA ASN A 330 -21.66 4.70 1.92
C ASN A 330 -22.02 3.53 0.99
N LYS A 331 -21.21 3.25 -0.03
CA LYS A 331 -21.53 2.22 -1.03
C LYS A 331 -20.27 1.65 -1.67
N VAL A 332 -20.34 0.37 -2.03
CA VAL A 332 -19.39 -0.27 -2.95
C VAL A 332 -20.15 -0.72 -4.21
N SER A 333 -19.60 -0.42 -5.38
CA SER A 333 -20.21 -0.71 -6.67
C SER A 333 -19.24 -1.46 -7.57
N ALA A 334 -19.70 -2.55 -8.19
CA ALA A 334 -18.99 -3.17 -9.30
C ALA A 334 -19.49 -2.62 -10.64
N MET A 335 -18.58 -2.34 -11.55
CA MET A 335 -18.86 -1.75 -12.87
C MET A 335 -18.09 -2.47 -13.97
N THR A 336 -18.66 -2.49 -15.17
CA THR A 336 -17.99 -2.97 -16.38
C THR A 336 -16.81 -2.06 -16.75
N ARG A 337 -15.73 -2.62 -17.30
CA ARG A 337 -14.54 -1.86 -17.68
C ARG A 337 -14.74 -0.96 -18.92
N SER A 338 -15.56 -1.41 -19.87
CA SER A 338 -15.71 -0.76 -21.18
C SER A 338 -16.53 0.53 -21.11
N ASN A 339 -17.65 0.52 -20.39
CA ASN A 339 -18.60 1.64 -20.35
C ASN A 339 -19.00 2.06 -18.93
N ARG A 340 -18.36 1.52 -17.89
CA ARG A 340 -18.62 1.85 -16.48
C ARG A 340 -20.08 1.62 -16.05
N ARG A 341 -20.78 0.70 -16.71
CA ARG A 341 -22.15 0.31 -16.33
C ARG A 341 -22.08 -0.45 -15.02
N THR A 342 -22.86 -0.03 -14.03
CA THR A 342 -23.02 -0.74 -12.77
C THR A 342 -23.55 -2.16 -13.00
N ILE A 343 -22.82 -3.15 -12.51
CA ILE A 343 -23.20 -4.57 -12.46
C ILE A 343 -24.05 -4.80 -11.21
N TRP A 344 -23.54 -4.39 -10.06
CA TRP A 344 -24.23 -4.44 -8.78
C TRP A 344 -23.75 -3.30 -7.86
N SER A 345 -24.49 -3.04 -6.80
CA SER A 345 -24.08 -2.13 -5.73
C SER A 345 -24.54 -2.64 -4.38
N GLN A 346 -23.72 -2.44 -3.36
CA GLN A 346 -23.99 -2.84 -1.99
C GLN A 346 -23.77 -1.65 -1.06
N THR A 347 -24.74 -1.38 -0.19
CA THR A 347 -24.60 -0.35 0.85
C THR A 347 -23.56 -0.79 1.86
N VAL A 348 -22.66 0.13 2.22
CA VAL A 348 -21.66 -0.07 3.26
C VAL A 348 -21.72 1.07 4.25
N GLU A 349 -21.42 0.77 5.50
CA GLU A 349 -21.38 1.78 6.55
C GLU A 349 -19.93 2.26 6.68
N THR A 350 -19.66 3.50 6.30
CA THR A 350 -18.33 4.13 6.36
C THR A 350 -17.25 3.33 5.62
N GLY A 351 -17.37 3.21 4.30
CA GLY A 351 -16.40 2.52 3.45
C GLY A 351 -15.02 3.19 3.48
N ASN A 352 -13.97 2.40 3.77
CA ASN A 352 -12.61 2.88 3.98
C ASN A 352 -11.54 2.24 3.08
N ALA A 353 -11.59 0.93 2.84
CA ALA A 353 -10.55 0.20 2.09
C ALA A 353 -11.11 -1.02 1.34
N LEU A 354 -10.46 -1.41 0.23
CA LEU A 354 -10.77 -2.60 -0.56
C LEU A 354 -9.58 -3.55 -0.71
N ALA A 355 -9.87 -4.86 -0.76
CA ALA A 355 -8.96 -5.90 -1.26
C ALA A 355 -9.75 -6.99 -1.99
N LEU A 356 -9.24 -7.49 -3.10
CA LEU A 356 -9.84 -8.59 -3.87
C LEU A 356 -8.98 -9.84 -3.74
N ALA A 357 -9.56 -10.93 -3.26
CA ALA A 357 -8.90 -12.23 -3.14
C ALA A 357 -9.71 -13.29 -3.89
N GLY A 358 -9.21 -13.71 -5.06
CA GLY A 358 -9.95 -14.58 -5.97
C GLY A 358 -11.30 -13.97 -6.35
N LYS A 359 -12.40 -14.56 -5.85
CA LYS A 359 -13.78 -14.10 -6.11
C LYS A 359 -14.41 -13.37 -4.92
N THR A 360 -13.64 -13.06 -3.90
CA THR A 360 -14.11 -12.43 -2.66
C THR A 360 -13.57 -11.01 -2.57
N LEU A 361 -14.47 -10.03 -2.55
CA LEU A 361 -14.14 -8.62 -2.32
C LEU A 361 -14.26 -8.33 -0.82
N PHE A 362 -13.16 -7.98 -0.17
CA PHE A 362 -13.14 -7.48 1.19
C PHE A 362 -13.31 -5.97 1.21
N VAL A 363 -14.16 -5.51 2.13
CA VAL A 363 -14.47 -4.09 2.33
C VAL A 363 -14.27 -3.74 3.81
N GLY A 364 -13.36 -2.80 4.06
CA GLY A 364 -13.10 -2.22 5.36
C GLY A 364 -14.11 -1.11 5.67
N SER A 365 -14.66 -1.14 6.88
CA SER A 365 -15.67 -0.22 7.41
C SER A 365 -15.26 0.29 8.80
N HIS A 366 -16.11 1.09 9.45
CA HIS A 366 -15.99 1.39 10.88
C HIS A 366 -16.41 0.17 11.71
N ASP A 367 -15.55 -0.22 12.65
CA ASP A 367 -15.64 -1.38 13.55
C ASP A 367 -15.84 -2.76 12.87
N LYS A 368 -15.67 -2.82 11.54
CA LYS A 368 -16.08 -3.98 10.75
C LYS A 368 -15.25 -4.14 9.48
N VAL A 369 -15.04 -5.38 9.09
CA VAL A 369 -14.65 -5.79 7.73
C VAL A 369 -15.68 -6.77 7.19
N SER A 370 -16.04 -6.65 5.92
CA SER A 370 -17.03 -7.52 5.27
C SER A 370 -16.46 -8.19 4.03
N ALA A 371 -16.83 -9.44 3.78
CA ALA A 371 -16.52 -10.18 2.56
C ALA A 371 -17.77 -10.24 1.68
N LEU A 372 -17.66 -9.79 0.44
CA LEU A 372 -18.72 -9.81 -0.56
C LEU A 372 -18.31 -10.73 -1.71
N ASN A 373 -19.26 -11.39 -2.33
CA ASN A 373 -19.04 -12.06 -3.60
C ASN A 373 -18.80 -11.01 -4.69
N ALA A 374 -17.64 -11.05 -5.34
CA ALA A 374 -17.25 -10.04 -6.32
C ALA A 374 -18.16 -10.00 -7.57
N THR A 375 -18.83 -11.11 -7.90
CA THR A 375 -19.70 -11.21 -9.09
C THR A 375 -21.09 -10.62 -8.86
N ASN A 376 -21.66 -10.76 -7.66
CA ASN A 376 -23.06 -10.36 -7.41
C ASN A 376 -23.27 -9.43 -6.20
N GLY A 377 -22.21 -9.09 -5.45
CA GLY A 377 -22.27 -8.18 -4.31
C GLY A 377 -22.87 -8.78 -3.03
N ARG A 378 -23.29 -10.05 -3.03
CA ARG A 378 -23.86 -10.70 -1.84
C ARG A 378 -22.82 -10.74 -0.72
N ILE A 379 -23.20 -10.27 0.47
CA ILE A 379 -22.39 -10.40 1.68
C ILE A 379 -22.28 -11.89 2.05
N LEU A 380 -21.05 -12.35 2.18
CA LEU A 380 -20.71 -13.74 2.49
C LEU A 380 -20.29 -13.91 3.96
N TRP A 381 -19.66 -12.88 4.54
CA TRP A 381 -19.12 -12.91 5.90
C TRP A 381 -18.82 -11.50 6.39
N SER A 382 -18.72 -11.32 7.71
CA SER A 382 -18.18 -10.11 8.34
C SER A 382 -17.43 -10.43 9.62
N GLY A 383 -16.43 -9.62 9.94
CA GLY A 383 -15.69 -9.68 11.21
C GLY A 383 -15.57 -8.31 11.86
N THR A 384 -15.47 -8.29 13.18
CA THR A 384 -15.33 -7.06 13.98
C THR A 384 -13.85 -6.68 14.13
N VAL A 385 -13.55 -5.41 13.95
CA VAL A 385 -12.23 -4.81 14.19
C VAL A 385 -12.38 -3.53 15.02
N PRO A 386 -11.36 -3.04 15.72
CA PRO A 386 -11.47 -1.77 16.45
C PRO A 386 -11.28 -0.56 15.51
N GLY A 387 -12.20 0.39 15.52
CA GLY A 387 -12.08 1.64 14.76
C GLY A 387 -12.24 1.45 13.26
N ARG A 388 -11.68 2.36 12.46
CA ARG A 388 -11.79 2.32 11.00
C ARG A 388 -10.78 1.35 10.40
N ALA A 389 -11.25 0.38 9.61
CA ALA A 389 -10.40 -0.48 8.80
C ALA A 389 -9.82 0.27 7.59
N LEU A 390 -8.57 0.72 7.68
CA LEU A 390 -7.92 1.56 6.66
C LEU A 390 -6.94 0.79 5.76
N GLY A 391 -6.48 -0.38 6.17
CA GLY A 391 -5.60 -1.23 5.38
C GLY A 391 -6.10 -2.67 5.33
N LEU A 392 -6.07 -3.28 4.15
CA LEU A 392 -6.41 -4.68 3.94
C LEU A 392 -5.27 -5.37 3.19
N ALA A 393 -4.85 -6.53 3.69
CA ALA A 393 -3.90 -7.41 3.03
C ALA A 393 -4.37 -8.86 3.12
N VAL A 394 -4.24 -9.62 2.03
CA VAL A 394 -4.59 -11.04 2.02
C VAL A 394 -3.36 -11.85 1.66
N ALA A 395 -2.87 -12.61 2.63
CA ALA A 395 -1.68 -13.43 2.49
C ALA A 395 -1.73 -14.60 3.47
N ASN A 396 -1.07 -15.70 3.10
CA ASN A 396 -0.88 -16.86 3.99
C ASN A 396 -2.17 -17.37 4.66
N GLY A 397 -3.21 -17.56 3.86
CA GLY A 397 -4.50 -18.08 4.29
C GLY A 397 -5.28 -17.11 5.19
N ALA A 398 -4.85 -15.85 5.31
CA ALA A 398 -5.42 -14.88 6.22
C ALA A 398 -5.72 -13.53 5.55
N LEU A 399 -6.72 -12.86 6.10
CA LEU A 399 -7.00 -11.44 5.92
C LEU A 399 -6.40 -10.68 7.11
N LEU A 400 -5.50 -9.75 6.83
CA LEU A 400 -4.97 -8.78 7.76
C LEU A 400 -5.71 -7.45 7.60
N VAL A 401 -6.12 -6.86 8.72
CA VAL A 401 -6.86 -5.60 8.76
C VAL A 401 -6.13 -4.60 9.65
N SER A 402 -5.56 -3.56 9.04
CA SER A 402 -4.94 -2.43 9.73
C SER A 402 -5.98 -1.35 10.03
N THR A 403 -5.98 -0.83 11.25
CA THR A 403 -6.99 0.12 11.71
C THR A 403 -6.40 1.47 12.10
N ASP A 404 -7.25 2.49 12.25
CA ASP A 404 -6.84 3.83 12.70
C ASP A 404 -6.49 3.90 14.20
N THR A 405 -6.82 2.86 14.97
CA THR A 405 -6.30 2.65 16.33
C THR A 405 -4.85 2.12 16.32
N GLY A 406 -4.34 1.73 15.15
CA GLY A 406 -3.05 1.07 14.94
C GLY A 406 -3.09 -0.44 15.18
N ALA A 407 -4.23 -0.99 15.61
CA ALA A 407 -4.38 -2.44 15.71
C ALA A 407 -4.29 -3.09 14.32
N ILE A 408 -3.64 -4.26 14.28
CA ILE A 408 -3.65 -5.17 13.13
C ILE A 408 -4.38 -6.45 13.56
N VAL A 409 -5.47 -6.78 12.88
CA VAL A 409 -6.30 -7.96 13.18
C VAL A 409 -6.13 -8.99 12.07
N SER A 410 -5.88 -10.25 12.43
CA SER A 410 -5.79 -11.36 11.48
C SER A 410 -7.02 -12.25 11.55
N PHE A 411 -7.60 -12.56 10.40
CA PHE A 411 -8.71 -13.50 10.23
C PHE A 411 -8.29 -14.63 9.28
N GLY A 412 -8.49 -15.88 9.68
CA GLY A 412 -8.17 -17.04 8.84
C GLY A 412 -9.06 -18.24 9.15
N GLN A 413 -8.66 -19.46 8.79
CA GLN A 413 -9.47 -20.64 9.13
C GLN A 413 -9.48 -20.86 10.65
N ALA A 414 -10.60 -21.37 11.16
CA ALA A 414 -10.72 -21.75 12.58
C ALA A 414 -9.71 -22.84 12.98
N SER A 415 -9.29 -23.70 12.03
CA SER A 415 -8.24 -24.71 12.24
C SER A 415 -6.86 -24.12 12.54
N ASP A 416 -6.64 -22.85 12.19
CA ASP A 416 -5.33 -22.21 12.27
C ASP A 416 -5.18 -21.42 13.58
N GLN A 417 -6.15 -21.54 14.49
CA GLN A 417 -5.99 -21.09 15.88
C GLN A 417 -4.84 -21.91 16.49
N PRO A 418 -3.82 -21.28 17.09
CA PRO A 418 -2.86 -22.02 17.88
C PRO A 418 -3.64 -22.79 18.94
N SER A 419 -3.50 -24.12 18.94
CA SER A 419 -4.10 -24.97 19.96
C SER A 419 -3.75 -24.38 21.33
N ALA A 420 -4.77 -24.08 22.14
CA ALA A 420 -4.65 -23.47 23.46
C ALA A 420 -3.90 -24.35 24.49
N TRP A 421 -3.17 -25.37 24.04
CA TRP A 421 -2.51 -26.40 24.82
C TRP A 421 -1.03 -26.51 24.42
N ILE A 422 -0.28 -25.43 24.59
CA ILE A 422 1.16 -25.52 24.82
C ILE A 422 1.44 -24.65 26.05
N LEU A 423 1.13 -25.21 27.22
CA LEU A 423 1.75 -24.79 28.47
C LEU A 423 3.19 -25.32 28.43
N TYR A 424 4.15 -24.41 28.58
CA TYR A 424 5.53 -24.76 28.91
C TYR A 424 5.62 -25.21 30.37
#